data_AF-A0A2E8ZZ25-F1
#
_entry.id   AF-A0A2E8ZZ25-F1
#
_cell.length_a   1.000
_cell.length_b   1.000
_cell.length_c   1.000
_cell.angle_alpha   90.00
_cell.angle_beta   90.00
_cell.angle_gamma   90.00
#
_symmetry.space_group_name_H-M   'P 1'
#
loop_
_entity.id
_entity.type
_entity.pdbx_description
1 polymer ?
#
loop_
_entity_poly.entity_id
_entity_poly.type
_entity_poly.pdbx_seq_one_letter_code
_entity_poly.pdbx_strand_id
1 'polypeptide(L)'
;MNKTRYILLLLVIIIAPNIVFSHDDNASRVEFWKKYYNPKIENDRSQVPSIDIELKKIGSHYQLRTVVNNFAFTPEQDRKNNNSWMGYGKLFLNGKYISRIYSEYYFIRNFPEGDNEIKVILSSNMDHDISQDNQLISDTITFTFPEYNFAEARAKEHARATLCEFSEEGLQKREQQQSKGLLASESSEYLQCRYDSRDSTLSSFISQMTRLQKIHHQTVLESLEKRIALWKRYENNKISLKAARTINKDLEDNVHITVQREFEKVKR
;
A
#
# COMPACT_ATOMS: atom_id res chain seq x y z
N MET A 1 -76.07 12.52 -59.10
CA MET A 1 -76.28 11.05 -59.18
C MET A 1 -74.93 10.36 -59.18
N ASN A 2 -74.78 9.39 -58.28
CA ASN A 2 -73.58 8.66 -57.87
C ASN A 2 -72.59 8.24 -58.97
N LYS A 3 -71.29 8.21 -58.61
CA LYS A 3 -70.46 6.99 -58.70
C LYS A 3 -69.12 7.15 -57.94
N THR A 4 -69.03 6.41 -56.84
CA THR A 4 -67.94 5.47 -56.49
C THR A 4 -66.50 5.98 -56.46
N ARG A 5 -65.83 5.82 -55.31
CA ARG A 5 -64.56 5.07 -55.19
C ARG A 5 -64.16 4.91 -53.72
N TYR A 6 -64.28 3.68 -53.23
CA TYR A 6 -63.56 3.18 -52.06
C TYR A 6 -62.09 2.94 -52.48
N ILE A 7 -61.13 3.47 -51.73
CA ILE A 7 -59.73 3.05 -51.77
C ILE A 7 -59.38 2.61 -50.36
N LEU A 8 -59.20 1.30 -50.20
CA LEU A 8 -58.69 0.64 -49.00
C LEU A 8 -57.16 0.76 -49.07
N LEU A 9 -56.56 1.62 -48.24
CA LEU A 9 -55.10 1.73 -48.10
C LEU A 9 -54.67 0.95 -46.85
N LEU A 10 -54.07 -0.21 -47.10
CA LEU A 10 -53.41 -1.08 -46.13
C LEU A 10 -52.14 -0.39 -45.61
N LEU A 11 -52.13 0.00 -44.35
CA LEU A 11 -50.99 0.63 -43.68
C LEU A 11 -50.14 -0.46 -43.01
N VAL A 12 -49.11 -0.92 -43.71
CA VAL A 12 -48.10 -1.85 -43.15
C VAL A 12 -47.09 -1.02 -42.37
N ILE A 13 -47.20 -1.03 -41.04
CA ILE A 13 -46.19 -0.46 -40.14
C ILE A 13 -45.03 -1.46 -40.07
N ILE A 14 -43.93 -1.17 -40.76
CA ILE A 14 -42.67 -1.88 -40.56
C ILE A 14 -42.05 -1.34 -39.27
N ILE A 15 -42.20 -2.08 -38.18
CA ILE A 15 -41.46 -1.82 -36.94
C ILE A 15 -40.02 -2.29 -37.17
N ALA A 16 -39.14 -1.37 -37.57
CA ALA A 16 -37.72 -1.59 -37.48
C ALA A 16 -37.35 -1.62 -35.98
N PRO A 17 -36.75 -2.70 -35.44
CA PRO A 17 -36.22 -2.66 -34.10
C PRO A 17 -35.08 -1.64 -34.11
N ASN A 18 -35.23 -0.55 -33.35
CA ASN A 18 -34.09 0.24 -32.93
C ASN A 18 -33.21 -0.69 -32.10
N ILE A 19 -32.18 -1.28 -32.73
CA ILE A 19 -31.08 -1.89 -32.01
C ILE A 19 -30.37 -0.72 -31.33
N VAL A 20 -30.79 -0.44 -30.10
CA VAL A 20 -30.02 0.39 -29.19
C VAL A 20 -28.77 -0.43 -28.87
N PHE A 21 -27.67 -0.14 -29.56
CA PHE A 21 -26.35 -0.62 -29.18
C PHE A 21 -25.99 0.01 -27.83
N SER A 22 -26.39 -0.65 -26.75
CA SER A 22 -25.87 -0.39 -25.41
C SER A 22 -24.49 -1.02 -25.28
N HIS A 23 -23.49 -0.41 -25.91
CA HIS A 23 -22.08 -0.74 -25.68
C HIS A 23 -21.27 0.53 -25.45
N ASP A 24 -21.61 1.27 -24.39
CA ASP A 24 -20.64 2.14 -23.74
C ASP A 24 -20.07 1.39 -22.53
N ASP A 25 -18.81 1.01 -22.64
CA ASP A 25 -18.02 0.40 -21.58
C ASP A 25 -18.16 1.22 -20.28
N ASN A 26 -18.45 0.54 -19.18
CA ASN A 26 -18.62 1.16 -17.86
C ASN A 26 -17.36 1.97 -17.48
N ALA A 27 -16.18 1.55 -17.96
CA ALA A 27 -14.93 2.28 -17.77
C ALA A 27 -14.93 3.66 -18.44
N SER A 28 -15.33 3.77 -19.71
CA SER A 28 -15.37 5.04 -20.44
C SER A 28 -16.49 5.96 -19.94
N ARG A 29 -17.60 5.41 -19.46
CA ARG A 29 -18.62 6.19 -18.72
C ARG A 29 -18.07 6.71 -17.40
N VAL A 30 -17.40 5.89 -16.60
CA VAL A 30 -16.78 6.31 -15.33
C VAL A 30 -15.68 7.34 -15.57
N GLU A 31 -14.88 7.20 -16.62
CA GLU A 31 -13.85 8.16 -17.03
C GLU A 31 -14.47 9.48 -17.51
N PHE A 32 -15.53 9.42 -18.32
CA PHE A 32 -16.32 10.58 -18.72
C PHE A 32 -16.87 11.31 -17.50
N TRP A 33 -17.51 10.61 -16.56
CA TRP A 33 -18.05 11.21 -15.34
C TRP A 33 -16.96 11.75 -14.42
N LYS A 34 -15.81 11.07 -14.28
CA LYS A 34 -14.66 11.60 -13.52
C LYS A 34 -14.09 12.88 -14.14
N LYS A 35 -14.02 12.95 -15.47
CA LYS A 35 -13.56 14.14 -16.20
C LYS A 35 -14.60 15.26 -16.21
N TYR A 36 -15.89 14.92 -16.23
CA TYR A 36 -17.01 15.86 -16.25
C TYR A 36 -17.28 16.46 -14.85
N TYR A 37 -17.15 15.67 -13.78
CA TYR A 37 -17.34 16.13 -12.40
C TYR A 37 -16.09 16.70 -11.73
N ASN A 38 -14.91 16.57 -12.34
CA ASN A 38 -13.68 17.19 -11.84
C ASN A 38 -13.07 18.08 -12.94
N PRO A 39 -13.71 19.22 -13.27
CA PRO A 39 -13.23 20.12 -14.32
C PRO A 39 -11.80 20.55 -14.03
N LYS A 40 -10.98 20.63 -15.08
CA LYS A 40 -9.69 21.29 -14.99
C LYS A 40 -9.85 22.77 -15.31
N ILE A 41 -9.04 23.60 -14.66
CA ILE A 41 -8.86 24.99 -15.05
C ILE A 41 -7.46 25.18 -15.60
N GLU A 42 -7.37 25.57 -16.86
CA GLU A 42 -6.10 25.89 -17.50
C GLU A 42 -5.63 27.27 -17.01
N ASN A 43 -4.36 27.37 -16.66
CA ASN A 43 -3.75 28.64 -16.32
C ASN A 43 -3.71 29.55 -17.55
N ASP A 44 -4.33 30.73 -17.43
CA ASP A 44 -4.42 31.75 -18.47
C ASP A 44 -3.46 32.93 -18.23
N ARG A 45 -2.68 32.90 -17.14
CA ARG A 45 -1.75 33.96 -16.75
C ARG A 45 -0.33 33.65 -17.20
N SER A 46 0.44 34.71 -17.49
CA SER A 46 1.88 34.62 -17.77
C SER A 46 2.69 34.07 -16.59
N GLN A 47 2.22 34.29 -15.37
CA GLN A 47 2.80 33.74 -14.14
C GLN A 47 2.15 32.39 -13.84
N VAL A 48 2.87 31.31 -14.15
CA VAL A 48 2.40 29.93 -13.93
C VAL A 48 2.50 29.59 -12.43
N PRO A 49 1.41 29.12 -11.80
CA PRO A 49 1.45 28.56 -10.46
C PRO A 49 2.44 27.40 -10.35
N SER A 50 3.10 27.25 -9.21
CA SER A 50 3.92 26.07 -8.92
C SER A 50 3.77 25.67 -7.47
N ILE A 51 4.10 24.41 -7.19
CA ILE A 51 4.05 23.82 -5.87
C ILE A 51 5.27 22.91 -5.71
N ASP A 52 5.91 22.99 -4.55
CA ASP A 52 6.96 22.07 -4.10
C ASP A 52 6.56 21.53 -2.72
N ILE A 53 6.70 20.22 -2.51
CA ILE A 53 6.41 19.57 -1.23
C ILE A 53 7.64 18.89 -0.64
N GLU A 54 7.77 18.98 0.68
CA GLU A 54 8.86 18.39 1.45
C GLU A 54 8.30 17.75 2.71
N LEU A 55 8.63 16.49 2.98
CA LEU A 55 8.24 15.85 4.23
C LEU A 55 9.34 16.02 5.28
N LYS A 56 9.00 16.62 6.43
CA LYS A 56 9.89 16.78 7.57
C LYS A 56 9.42 15.94 8.75
N LYS A 57 10.34 15.22 9.36
CA LYS A 57 10.11 14.56 10.65
C LYS A 57 10.33 15.55 11.79
N ILE A 58 9.33 15.68 12.66
CA ILE A 58 9.36 16.54 13.85
C ILE A 58 9.02 15.68 15.05
N GLY A 59 10.06 15.20 15.74
CA GLY A 59 9.93 14.22 16.82
C GLY A 59 9.32 12.91 16.33
N SER A 60 8.16 12.54 16.87
CA SER A 60 7.40 11.35 16.47
C SER A 60 6.36 11.61 15.37
N HIS A 61 6.26 12.83 14.85
CA HIS A 61 5.27 13.24 13.86
C HIS A 61 5.93 13.63 12.54
N TYR A 62 5.13 13.68 11.49
CA TYR A 62 5.55 14.17 10.18
C TYR A 62 4.76 15.41 9.81
N GLN A 63 5.47 16.39 9.27
CA GLN A 63 4.93 17.63 8.78
C GLN A 63 5.25 17.74 7.29
N LEU A 64 4.22 17.80 6.47
CA LEU A 64 4.34 18.14 5.07
C LEU A 64 4.47 19.65 4.96
N ARG A 65 5.58 20.11 4.40
CA ARG A 65 5.77 21.50 3.99
C ARG A 65 5.35 21.62 2.52
N THR A 66 4.57 22.64 2.21
CA THR A 66 4.02 22.92 0.88
C THR A 66 4.33 24.36 0.54
N VAL A 67 5.28 24.58 -0.36
CA VAL A 67 5.67 25.89 -0.85
C VAL A 67 4.99 26.12 -2.18
N VAL A 68 4.36 27.27 -2.37
CA VAL A 68 3.68 27.64 -3.61
C VAL A 68 4.22 28.95 -4.16
N ASN A 69 4.32 29.07 -5.48
CA ASN A 69 4.64 30.34 -6.14
C ASN A 69 3.53 30.71 -7.14
N ASN A 70 3.30 32.00 -7.34
CA ASN A 70 2.22 32.54 -8.20
C ASN A 70 0.82 32.00 -7.86
N PHE A 71 0.63 31.55 -6.62
CA PHE A 71 -0.61 30.97 -6.11
C PHE A 71 -0.82 31.43 -4.66
N ALA A 72 -2.07 31.66 -4.29
CA ALA A 72 -2.43 32.04 -2.92
C ALA A 72 -3.45 31.07 -2.34
N PHE A 73 -3.18 30.58 -1.12
CA PHE A 73 -4.17 29.84 -0.36
C PHE A 73 -5.25 30.79 0.18
N THR A 74 -6.51 30.49 -0.11
CA THR A 74 -7.65 31.37 0.22
C THR A 74 -8.80 30.59 0.88
N PRO A 75 -8.63 30.08 2.12
CA PRO A 75 -9.67 29.31 2.82
C PRO A 75 -10.99 30.08 2.98
N GLU A 76 -10.92 31.41 3.09
CA GLU A 76 -12.07 32.31 3.20
C GLU A 76 -12.93 32.40 1.92
N GLN A 77 -12.39 31.90 0.80
CA GLN A 77 -13.04 31.89 -0.51
C GLN A 77 -13.52 30.50 -0.92
N ASP A 78 -13.62 29.52 0.00
CA ASP A 78 -14.13 28.19 -0.34
C ASP A 78 -15.48 28.26 -1.07
N ARG A 79 -15.58 27.51 -2.17
CA ARG A 79 -16.72 27.49 -3.10
C ARG A 79 -17.01 28.82 -3.81
N LYS A 80 -16.05 29.73 -3.86
CA LYS A 80 -16.13 31.01 -4.58
C LYS A 80 -14.92 31.15 -5.50
N ASN A 81 -15.06 31.79 -6.65
CA ASN A 81 -13.96 32.10 -7.58
C ASN A 81 -13.27 30.86 -8.18
N ASN A 82 -13.52 30.61 -9.47
CA ASN A 82 -12.86 29.56 -10.23
C ASN A 82 -11.72 30.16 -11.06
N ASN A 83 -10.55 30.34 -10.46
CA ASN A 83 -9.36 30.86 -11.12
C ASN A 83 -8.11 30.02 -10.82
N SER A 84 -7.04 30.21 -11.58
CA SER A 84 -5.81 29.39 -11.50
C SER A 84 -4.81 29.86 -10.43
N TRP A 85 -5.01 31.02 -9.82
CA TRP A 85 -4.01 31.64 -8.93
C TRP A 85 -4.45 31.71 -7.45
N MET A 86 -5.67 31.27 -7.12
CA MET A 86 -6.19 31.18 -5.75
C MET A 86 -6.92 29.86 -5.52
N GLY A 87 -6.75 29.29 -4.33
CA GLY A 87 -7.42 28.04 -3.97
C GLY A 87 -6.77 27.28 -2.83
N TYR A 88 -6.58 25.97 -3.03
CA TYR A 88 -5.99 25.05 -2.05
C TYR A 88 -5.24 23.90 -2.72
N GLY A 89 -4.44 23.17 -1.94
CA GLY A 89 -3.83 21.91 -2.37
C GLY A 89 -4.71 20.70 -2.00
N LYS A 90 -5.01 19.81 -2.94
CA LYS A 90 -5.59 18.49 -2.65
C LYS A 90 -4.47 17.51 -2.29
N LEU A 91 -4.46 17.05 -1.04
CA LEU A 91 -3.50 16.06 -0.55
C LEU A 91 -4.00 14.64 -0.81
N PHE A 92 -3.15 13.84 -1.43
CA PHE A 92 -3.34 12.41 -1.65
C PHE A 92 -2.22 11.62 -0.99
N LEU A 93 -2.56 10.47 -0.44
CA LEU A 93 -1.63 9.46 0.06
C LEU A 93 -1.95 8.14 -0.63
N ASN A 94 -0.99 7.57 -1.36
CA ASN A 94 -1.15 6.34 -2.15
C ASN A 94 -2.38 6.40 -3.07
N GLY A 95 -2.58 7.54 -3.75
CA GLY A 95 -3.73 7.79 -4.63
C GLY A 95 -5.08 8.03 -3.93
N LYS A 96 -5.15 7.91 -2.59
CA LYS A 96 -6.36 8.21 -1.82
C LYS A 96 -6.36 9.66 -1.34
N TYR A 97 -7.44 10.38 -1.63
CA TYR A 97 -7.64 11.73 -1.11
C TYR A 97 -7.69 11.72 0.43
N ILE A 98 -6.94 12.63 1.05
CA ILE A 98 -6.81 12.77 2.50
C ILE A 98 -7.49 14.06 2.98
N SER A 99 -7.08 15.21 2.45
CA SER A 99 -7.56 16.52 2.93
C SER A 99 -7.20 17.66 1.97
N ARG A 100 -7.70 18.85 2.27
CA ARG A 100 -7.28 20.12 1.65
C ARG A 100 -6.14 20.74 2.47
N ILE A 101 -5.20 21.38 1.78
CA ILE A 101 -4.09 22.14 2.36
C ILE A 101 -4.30 23.63 2.03
N TYR A 102 -4.39 24.46 3.07
CA TYR A 102 -4.53 25.92 2.97
C TYR A 102 -3.35 26.67 3.62
N SER A 103 -2.29 25.96 3.99
CA SER A 103 -1.15 26.52 4.72
C SER A 103 0.15 25.85 4.29
N GLU A 104 1.27 26.52 4.53
CA GLU A 104 2.61 25.99 4.23
C GLU A 104 2.87 24.67 4.97
N TYR A 105 2.32 24.48 6.16
CA TYR A 105 2.57 23.28 6.96
C TYR A 105 1.28 22.49 7.21
N TYR A 106 1.36 21.16 7.04
CA TYR A 106 0.27 20.22 7.30
C TYR A 106 0.78 18.99 8.06
N PHE A 107 0.12 18.60 9.14
CA PHE A 107 0.51 17.43 9.93
C PHE A 107 -0.12 16.15 9.39
N ILE A 108 0.71 15.15 9.07
CA ILE A 108 0.28 13.81 8.72
C ILE A 108 0.45 12.93 9.96
N ARG A 109 -0.67 12.45 10.50
CA ARG A 109 -0.69 11.72 11.78
C ARG A 109 -0.09 10.32 11.65
N ASN A 110 -0.55 9.56 10.67
CA ASN A 110 -0.21 8.17 10.49
C ASN A 110 0.13 7.90 9.02
N PHE A 111 1.13 7.06 8.79
CA PHE A 111 1.43 6.48 7.49
C PHE A 111 1.18 4.97 7.54
N PRO A 112 0.65 4.38 6.46
CA PRO A 112 0.77 2.96 6.22
C PRO A 112 2.23 2.50 6.30
N GLU A 113 2.47 1.29 6.81
CA GLU A 113 3.80 0.69 6.74
C GLU A 113 4.17 0.38 5.27
N GLY A 114 5.44 0.58 4.92
CA GLY A 114 5.98 0.43 3.57
C GLY A 114 6.20 1.74 2.84
N ASP A 115 6.31 1.65 1.51
CA ASP A 115 6.52 2.79 0.63
C ASP A 115 5.20 3.56 0.43
N ASN A 116 5.24 4.87 0.66
CA ASN A 116 4.11 5.76 0.52
C ASN A 116 4.40 6.84 -0.53
N GLU A 117 3.44 7.09 -1.41
CA GLU A 117 3.42 8.23 -2.33
C GLU A 117 2.56 9.34 -1.73
N ILE A 118 3.15 10.52 -1.57
CA ILE A 118 2.45 11.73 -1.14
C ILE A 118 2.37 12.66 -2.33
N LYS A 119 1.15 13.05 -2.72
CA LYS A 119 0.91 13.94 -3.86
C LYS A 119 0.05 15.11 -3.45
N VAL A 120 0.41 16.32 -3.88
CA VAL A 120 -0.42 17.51 -3.72
C VAL A 120 -0.70 18.13 -5.08
N ILE A 121 -1.98 18.35 -5.39
CA ILE A 121 -2.43 18.99 -6.63
C ILE A 121 -3.02 20.35 -6.28
N LEU A 122 -2.63 21.43 -6.97
CA LEU A 122 -3.28 22.73 -6.78
C LEU A 122 -4.67 22.71 -7.43
N SER A 123 -5.65 23.22 -6.70
CA SER A 123 -7.04 23.30 -7.13
C SER A 123 -7.62 24.66 -6.83
N SER A 124 -8.53 25.11 -7.69
CA SER A 124 -9.30 26.34 -7.45
C SER A 124 -10.23 26.17 -6.26
N ASN A 125 -10.74 27.28 -5.74
CA ASN A 125 -11.74 27.28 -4.69
C ASN A 125 -13.08 26.62 -5.11
N MET A 126 -13.30 26.37 -6.40
CA MET A 126 -14.44 25.60 -6.92
C MET A 126 -14.11 24.11 -7.14
N ASP A 127 -13.05 23.60 -6.52
CA ASP A 127 -12.65 22.18 -6.56
C ASP A 127 -12.13 21.70 -7.93
N HIS A 128 -11.75 22.63 -8.81
CA HIS A 128 -11.20 22.31 -10.13
C HIS A 128 -9.68 22.20 -10.08
N ASP A 129 -9.12 21.15 -10.68
CA ASP A 129 -7.68 20.96 -10.69
C ASP A 129 -7.02 21.93 -11.67
N ILE A 130 -5.96 22.60 -11.24
CA ILE A 130 -5.27 23.61 -12.05
C ILE A 130 -4.27 22.91 -12.96
N SER A 131 -4.24 23.29 -14.24
CA SER A 131 -3.31 22.77 -15.23
C SER A 131 -2.57 23.86 -15.99
N GLN A 132 -1.39 23.48 -16.51
CA GLN A 132 -0.63 24.23 -17.49
C GLN A 132 -0.24 23.26 -18.62
N ASP A 133 -0.53 23.63 -19.86
CA ASP A 133 -0.43 22.80 -21.05
C ASP A 133 -1.09 21.41 -20.86
N ASN A 134 -2.29 21.42 -20.23
CA ASN A 134 -3.08 20.23 -19.86
C ASN A 134 -2.40 19.28 -18.84
N GLN A 135 -1.22 19.64 -18.31
CA GLN A 135 -0.55 18.96 -17.20
C GLN A 135 -0.98 19.56 -15.86
N LEU A 136 -1.28 18.73 -14.87
CA LEU A 136 -1.68 19.22 -13.55
C LEU A 136 -0.52 19.90 -12.84
N ILE A 137 -0.80 21.03 -12.19
CA ILE A 137 0.15 21.69 -11.31
C ILE A 137 0.13 20.92 -9.98
N SER A 138 1.12 20.05 -9.80
CA SER A 138 1.22 19.14 -8.66
C SER A 138 2.67 18.78 -8.38
N ASP A 139 2.95 18.36 -7.14
CA ASP A 139 4.21 17.75 -6.76
C ASP A 139 3.97 16.40 -6.06
N THR A 140 4.95 15.51 -6.13
CA THR A 140 4.88 14.14 -5.62
C THR A 140 6.22 13.72 -5.02
N ILE A 141 6.19 13.25 -3.78
CA ILE A 141 7.34 12.67 -3.08
C ILE A 141 7.05 11.25 -2.61
N THR A 142 8.08 10.43 -2.51
CA THR A 142 8.00 9.07 -1.95
C THR A 142 8.63 9.02 -0.57
N PHE A 143 8.01 8.28 0.34
CA PHE A 143 8.42 8.16 1.74
C PHE A 143 8.16 6.76 2.26
N THR A 144 9.19 6.07 2.76
CA THR A 144 9.04 4.76 3.42
C THR A 144 8.78 4.96 4.91
N PHE A 145 7.63 4.47 5.40
CA PHE A 145 7.31 4.47 6.83
C PHE A 145 7.30 3.05 7.39
N PRO A 146 7.82 2.82 8.59
CA PRO A 146 8.72 3.69 9.35
C PRO A 146 10.07 3.88 8.64
N GLU A 147 10.75 5.01 8.90
CA GLU A 147 12.12 5.29 8.48
C GLU A 147 13.12 4.35 9.18
N TYR A 148 13.02 3.04 8.98
CA TYR A 148 14.08 2.14 9.37
C TYR A 148 14.99 1.94 8.19
N ASN A 149 16.28 2.21 8.36
CA ASN A 149 17.25 1.55 7.50
C ASN A 149 17.22 0.03 7.77
N PHE A 150 17.73 -0.77 6.83
CA PHE A 150 17.71 -2.23 6.96
C PHE A 150 18.35 -2.75 8.26
N ALA A 151 19.32 -2.04 8.84
CA ALA A 151 19.92 -2.41 10.12
C ALA A 151 18.97 -2.15 11.29
N GLU A 152 18.25 -1.03 11.30
CA GLU A 152 17.23 -0.71 12.30
C GLU A 152 16.04 -1.65 12.22
N ALA A 153 15.62 -2.04 11.02
CA ALA A 153 14.55 -3.04 10.83
C ALA A 153 14.95 -4.40 11.43
N ARG A 154 16.21 -4.82 11.24
CA ARG A 154 16.77 -6.03 11.88
C ARG A 154 16.88 -5.88 13.40
N ALA A 155 17.30 -4.72 13.91
CA ALA A 155 17.36 -4.48 15.35
C ALA A 155 15.96 -4.54 15.99
N LYS A 156 14.94 -4.01 15.31
CA LYS A 156 13.54 -4.09 15.74
C LYS A 156 12.99 -5.51 15.70
N GLU A 157 13.34 -6.32 14.70
CA GLU A 157 13.01 -7.75 14.66
C GLU A 157 13.58 -8.48 15.88
N HIS A 158 14.87 -8.29 16.17
CA HIS A 158 15.51 -8.87 17.33
C HIS A 158 14.83 -8.44 18.64
N ALA A 159 14.50 -7.15 18.77
CA ALA A 159 13.78 -6.63 19.93
C ALA A 159 12.37 -7.23 20.07
N ARG A 160 11.60 -7.35 18.97
CA ARG A 160 10.25 -7.94 18.99
C ARG A 160 10.28 -9.43 19.35
N ALA A 161 11.19 -10.19 18.77
CA ALA A 161 11.38 -11.59 19.11
C ALA A 161 11.75 -11.77 20.59
N THR A 162 12.63 -10.91 21.10
CA THR A 162 13.00 -10.88 22.53
C THR A 162 11.78 -10.57 23.40
N LEU A 163 11.05 -9.49 23.13
CA LEU A 163 9.87 -9.12 23.93
C LEU A 163 8.83 -10.22 23.99
N CYS A 164 8.60 -10.91 22.88
CA CYS A 164 7.66 -12.02 22.82
C CYS A 164 8.13 -13.21 23.67
N GLU A 165 9.42 -13.58 23.61
CA GLU A 165 9.99 -14.66 24.42
C GLU A 165 10.01 -14.34 25.93
N PHE A 166 10.27 -13.08 26.28
CA PHE A 166 10.42 -12.60 27.67
C PHE A 166 9.18 -11.92 28.25
N SER A 167 8.04 -12.00 27.54
CA SER A 167 6.73 -11.64 28.10
C SER A 167 6.35 -12.56 29.26
N GLU A 168 5.38 -12.16 30.10
CA GLU A 168 4.89 -13.02 31.20
C GLU A 168 4.39 -14.37 30.68
N GLU A 169 3.61 -14.37 29.61
CA GLU A 169 3.15 -15.59 28.93
C GLU A 169 4.33 -16.41 28.37
N GLY A 170 5.29 -15.74 27.75
CA GLY A 170 6.51 -16.35 27.22
C GLY A 170 7.39 -16.96 28.31
N LEU A 171 7.48 -16.35 29.49
CA LEU A 171 8.17 -16.91 30.65
C LEU A 171 7.47 -18.17 31.18
N GLN A 172 6.15 -18.10 31.39
CA GLN A 172 5.36 -19.23 31.87
C GLN A 172 5.44 -20.44 30.93
N LYS A 173 5.33 -20.22 29.61
CA LYS A 173 5.46 -21.29 28.61
C LYS A 173 6.87 -21.90 28.59
N ARG A 174 7.92 -21.11 28.88
CA ARG A 174 9.31 -21.61 28.90
C ARG A 174 9.50 -22.52 30.08
N GLU A 175 9.02 -22.11 31.25
CA GLU A 175 9.05 -22.93 32.46
C GLU A 175 8.30 -24.26 32.27
N GLN A 176 7.10 -24.21 31.66
CA GLN A 176 6.34 -25.40 31.30
C GLN A 176 7.11 -26.34 30.36
N GLN A 177 7.79 -25.81 29.34
CA GLN A 177 8.59 -26.60 28.41
C GLN A 177 9.84 -27.20 29.07
N GLN A 178 10.54 -26.40 29.88
CA GLN A 178 11.71 -26.85 30.61
C GLN A 178 11.38 -27.97 31.60
N SER A 179 10.21 -27.93 32.25
CA SER A 179 9.72 -29.03 33.09
C SER A 179 9.56 -30.36 32.34
N LYS A 180 9.39 -30.30 31.01
CA LYS A 180 9.31 -31.46 30.11
C LYS A 180 10.64 -31.81 29.46
N GLY A 181 11.73 -31.12 29.81
CA GLY A 181 13.07 -31.30 29.23
C GLY A 181 13.18 -30.79 27.79
N LEU A 182 12.39 -29.78 27.41
CA LEU A 182 12.39 -29.14 26.09
C LEU A 182 13.13 -27.80 26.12
N LEU A 183 13.77 -27.45 24.99
CA LEU A 183 14.29 -26.11 24.75
C LEU A 183 13.19 -25.18 24.19
N ALA A 184 13.35 -23.86 24.31
CA ALA A 184 12.41 -22.90 23.72
C ALA A 184 12.28 -23.07 22.19
N SER A 185 13.37 -23.46 21.49
CA SER A 185 13.33 -23.77 20.06
C SER A 185 12.60 -25.08 19.71
N GLU A 186 12.17 -25.84 20.71
CA GLU A 186 11.44 -27.11 20.61
C GLU A 186 9.94 -26.92 20.83
N SER A 187 9.41 -25.83 20.30
CA SER A 187 8.02 -25.42 20.42
C SER A 187 7.56 -24.73 19.16
N SER A 188 6.36 -25.09 18.71
CA SER A 188 5.78 -24.41 17.56
C SER A 188 5.47 -22.95 17.85
N GLU A 189 5.06 -22.63 19.07
CA GLU A 189 4.66 -21.30 19.48
C GLU A 189 5.84 -20.33 19.57
N TYR A 190 6.96 -20.72 20.16
CA TYR A 190 8.17 -19.88 20.18
C TYR A 190 8.73 -19.65 18.78
N LEU A 191 8.68 -20.66 17.92
CA LEU A 191 9.11 -20.50 16.53
C LEU A 191 8.15 -19.61 15.74
N GLN A 192 6.84 -19.68 16.00
CA GLN A 192 5.83 -18.81 15.41
C GLN A 192 6.09 -17.35 15.78
N CYS A 193 6.37 -17.07 17.04
CA CYS A 193 6.75 -15.75 17.52
C CYS A 193 7.94 -15.14 16.75
N ARG A 194 8.98 -15.94 16.52
CA ARG A 194 10.12 -15.53 15.68
C ARG A 194 9.75 -15.31 14.21
N TYR A 195 8.90 -16.18 13.66
CA TYR A 195 8.40 -16.05 12.29
C TYR A 195 7.61 -14.76 12.11
N ASP A 196 6.61 -14.51 12.97
CA ASP A 196 5.73 -13.33 12.90
C ASP A 196 6.52 -12.02 13.05
N SER A 197 7.54 -12.00 13.93
CA SER A 197 8.41 -10.83 14.11
C SER A 197 9.16 -10.47 12.81
N ARG A 198 9.62 -11.49 12.07
CA ARG A 198 10.33 -11.33 10.80
C ARG A 198 9.40 -11.01 9.66
N ASP A 199 8.30 -11.74 9.54
CA ASP A 199 7.33 -11.58 8.46
C ASP A 199 6.67 -10.19 8.52
N SER A 200 6.25 -9.73 9.70
CA SER A 200 5.66 -8.38 9.81
C SER A 200 6.64 -7.25 9.49
N THR A 201 7.89 -7.34 9.99
CA THR A 201 8.83 -6.21 9.92
C THR A 201 9.65 -6.23 8.64
N LEU A 202 10.30 -7.36 8.32
CA LEU A 202 11.24 -7.45 7.20
C LEU A 202 10.54 -7.68 5.86
N SER A 203 9.33 -8.27 5.82
CA SER A 203 8.62 -8.46 4.55
C SER A 203 8.25 -7.14 3.87
N SER A 204 8.01 -6.08 4.65
CA SER A 204 7.79 -4.72 4.13
C SER A 204 8.99 -4.14 3.37
N PHE A 205 10.20 -4.67 3.61
CA PHE A 205 11.45 -4.25 2.95
C PHE A 205 11.89 -5.19 1.83
N ILE A 206 11.10 -6.22 1.46
CA ILE A 206 11.47 -7.19 0.41
C ILE A 206 11.74 -6.51 -0.94
N SER A 207 11.05 -5.41 -1.25
CA SER A 207 11.27 -4.62 -2.48
C SER A 207 12.65 -3.96 -2.52
N GLN A 208 13.19 -3.60 -1.35
CA GLN A 208 14.45 -2.89 -1.18
C GLN A 208 15.65 -3.85 -0.98
N MET A 209 15.38 -5.13 -0.67
CA MET A 209 16.42 -6.15 -0.52
C MET A 209 17.13 -6.41 -1.85
N THR A 210 18.46 -6.59 -1.78
CA THR A 210 19.20 -7.14 -2.91
C THR A 210 18.69 -8.54 -3.24
N ARG A 211 18.91 -9.01 -4.47
CA ARG A 211 18.49 -10.35 -4.92
C ARG A 211 18.95 -11.46 -3.95
N LEU A 212 20.19 -11.37 -3.46
CA LEU A 212 20.76 -12.33 -2.50
C LEU A 212 20.13 -12.21 -1.11
N GLN A 213 19.89 -10.99 -0.62
CA GLN A 213 19.21 -10.76 0.66
C GLN A 213 17.78 -11.34 0.64
N LYS A 214 17.05 -11.13 -0.45
CA LYS A 214 15.70 -11.64 -0.63
C LYS A 214 15.66 -13.18 -0.59
N ILE A 215 16.56 -13.83 -1.32
CA ILE A 215 16.67 -15.30 -1.32
C ILE A 215 16.97 -15.81 0.09
N HIS A 216 17.98 -15.23 0.76
CA HIS A 216 18.33 -15.62 2.12
C HIS A 216 17.14 -15.47 3.07
N HIS A 217 16.45 -14.32 3.02
CA HIS A 217 15.28 -14.05 3.86
C HIS A 217 14.17 -15.09 3.64
N GLN A 218 13.79 -15.33 2.39
CA GLN A 218 12.74 -16.28 2.03
C GLN A 218 13.08 -17.70 2.47
N THR A 219 14.30 -18.19 2.17
CA THR A 219 14.72 -19.55 2.56
C THR A 219 14.75 -19.74 4.08
N VAL A 220 15.14 -18.71 4.84
CA VAL A 220 15.15 -18.78 6.31
C VAL A 220 13.72 -18.78 6.87
N LEU A 221 12.81 -17.97 6.31
CA LEU A 221 11.40 -17.99 6.71
C LEU A 221 10.74 -19.34 6.43
N GLU A 222 10.93 -19.89 5.23
CA GLU A 222 10.41 -21.22 4.87
C GLU A 222 10.94 -22.33 5.79
N SER A 223 12.22 -22.25 6.20
CA SER A 223 12.80 -23.19 7.16
C SER A 223 12.14 -23.06 8.53
N LEU A 224 11.84 -21.84 8.99
CA LEU A 224 11.10 -21.62 10.24
C LEU A 224 9.69 -22.22 10.18
N GLU A 225 8.94 -22.02 9.09
CA GLU A 225 7.61 -22.61 8.91
C GLU A 225 7.63 -24.14 8.97
N LYS A 226 8.60 -24.77 8.29
CA LYS A 226 8.78 -26.23 8.34
C LYS A 226 9.03 -26.73 9.76
N ARG A 227 9.84 -25.99 10.54
CA ARG A 227 10.10 -26.32 11.95
C ARG A 227 8.87 -26.09 12.83
N ILE A 228 8.11 -25.02 12.61
CA ILE A 228 6.83 -24.78 13.30
C ILE A 228 5.90 -25.97 13.06
N ALA A 229 5.72 -26.38 11.81
CA ALA A 229 4.87 -27.52 11.44
C ALA A 229 5.37 -28.83 12.08
N LEU A 230 6.68 -29.04 12.15
CA LEU A 230 7.28 -30.19 12.82
C LEU A 230 6.95 -30.25 14.30
N TRP A 231 7.11 -29.14 15.03
CA TRP A 231 6.82 -29.09 16.46
C TRP A 231 5.32 -29.19 16.75
N LYS A 232 4.46 -28.64 15.88
CA LYS A 232 3.00 -28.89 15.95
C LYS A 232 2.69 -30.39 15.84
N ARG A 233 3.40 -31.14 15.00
CA ARG A 233 3.20 -32.60 14.90
C ARG A 233 3.58 -33.31 16.19
N TYR A 234 4.68 -32.91 16.83
CA TYR A 234 5.08 -33.46 18.13
C TYR A 234 4.06 -33.14 19.23
N GLU A 235 3.66 -31.87 19.35
CA GLU A 235 2.68 -31.39 20.34
C GLU A 235 1.31 -32.09 20.19
N ASN A 236 0.94 -32.44 18.95
CA ASN A 236 -0.27 -33.23 18.65
C ASN A 236 -0.06 -34.76 18.72
N ASN A 237 1.03 -35.22 19.34
CA ASN A 237 1.38 -36.64 19.51
C ASN A 237 1.46 -37.45 18.20
N LYS A 238 1.75 -36.81 17.06
CA LYS A 238 1.88 -37.48 15.75
C LYS A 238 3.27 -38.04 15.50
N ILE A 239 4.28 -37.59 16.23
CA ILE A 239 5.66 -38.07 16.18
C ILE A 239 6.26 -38.08 17.59
N SER A 240 7.28 -38.91 17.81
CA SER A 240 8.03 -38.91 19.08
C SER A 240 8.98 -37.72 19.19
N LEU A 241 9.34 -37.35 20.43
CA LEU A 241 10.33 -36.28 20.69
C LEU A 241 11.67 -36.57 20.01
N LYS A 242 12.12 -37.83 20.03
CA LYS A 242 13.36 -38.25 19.36
C LYS A 242 13.29 -38.01 17.85
N ALA A 243 12.18 -38.38 17.21
CA ALA A 243 11.99 -38.15 15.78
C ALA A 243 11.92 -36.64 15.45
N ALA A 244 11.22 -35.85 16.28
CA ALA A 244 11.14 -34.41 16.13
C ALA A 244 12.54 -33.77 16.21
N ARG A 245 13.36 -34.14 17.20
CA ARG A 245 14.74 -33.66 17.35
C ARG A 245 15.62 -34.01 16.15
N THR A 246 15.55 -35.25 15.66
CA THR A 246 16.32 -35.68 14.47
C THR A 246 15.96 -34.84 13.24
N ILE A 247 14.66 -34.67 12.96
CA ILE A 247 14.20 -33.89 11.80
C ILE A 247 14.53 -32.41 11.98
N ASN A 248 14.35 -31.84 13.18
CA ASN A 248 14.68 -30.44 13.45
C ASN A 248 16.17 -30.16 13.22
N LYS A 249 17.05 -31.07 13.68
CA LYS A 249 18.48 -30.97 13.44
C LYS A 249 18.82 -30.99 11.95
N ASP A 250 18.21 -31.89 11.18
CA ASP A 250 18.39 -31.93 9.72
C ASP A 250 17.94 -30.63 9.04
N LEU A 251 16.81 -30.05 9.46
CA LEU A 251 16.32 -28.76 8.95
C LEU A 251 17.28 -27.60 9.29
N GLU A 252 17.87 -27.59 10.49
CA GLU A 252 18.84 -26.56 10.89
C GLU A 252 20.17 -26.70 10.16
N ASP A 253 20.71 -27.92 10.06
CA ASP A 253 22.01 -28.16 9.43
C ASP A 253 21.96 -27.88 7.91
N ASN A 254 20.82 -28.12 7.27
CA ASN A 254 20.67 -27.95 5.81
C ASN A 254 20.19 -26.56 5.36
N VAL A 255 19.82 -25.65 6.27
CA VAL A 255 19.31 -24.32 5.87
C VAL A 255 20.35 -23.53 5.08
N HIS A 256 21.61 -23.56 5.50
CA HIS A 256 22.70 -22.87 4.82
C HIS A 256 22.99 -23.47 3.44
N ILE A 257 22.96 -24.80 3.33
CA ILE A 257 23.11 -25.52 2.05
C ILE A 257 21.97 -25.13 1.10
N THR A 258 20.76 -25.00 1.62
CA THR A 258 19.60 -24.59 0.82
C THR A 258 19.77 -23.16 0.31
N VAL A 259 20.17 -22.22 1.17
CA VAL A 259 20.48 -20.84 0.76
C VAL A 259 21.55 -20.82 -0.33
N GLN A 260 22.65 -21.55 -0.15
CA GLN A 260 23.74 -21.59 -1.12
C GLN A 260 23.27 -22.16 -2.47
N ARG A 261 22.44 -23.21 -2.44
CA ARG A 261 21.84 -23.79 -3.64
C ARG A 261 20.97 -22.77 -4.38
N GLU A 262 20.15 -22.01 -3.67
CA GLU A 262 19.32 -20.97 -4.28
C GLU A 262 20.15 -19.80 -4.83
N PHE A 263 21.25 -19.43 -4.17
CA PHE A 263 22.19 -18.43 -4.70
C PHE A 263 22.80 -18.87 -6.04
N GLU A 264 23.19 -20.13 -6.18
CA GLU A 264 23.80 -20.65 -7.40
C GLU A 264 22.82 -20.72 -8.59
N LYS A 265 21.52 -20.95 -8.34
CA LYS A 265 20.49 -20.88 -9.40
C LYS A 265 20.35 -19.49 -10.00
N VAL A 266 20.74 -18.47 -9.23
CA VAL A 266 20.48 -17.06 -9.50
C VAL A 266 21.70 -16.37 -10.10
N LYS A 267 22.89 -16.93 -9.91
CA LYS A 267 24.12 -16.52 -10.60
C LYS A 267 24.18 -16.94 -12.07
N ARG A 268 23.37 -17.92 -12.48
CA ARG A 268 23.20 -18.34 -13.88
C ARG A 268 22.15 -17.48 -14.57
#